data_AF-A0A962NGL9-F1
#
_entry.id   AF-A0A962NGL9-F1
#
_cell.length_a   1.000
_cell.length_b   1.000
_cell.length_c   1.000
_cell.angle_alpha   90.00
_cell.angle_beta   90.00
_cell.angle_gamma   90.00
#
_symmetry.space_group_name_H-M   'P 1'
#
loop_
_entity.id
_entity.type
_entity.pdbx_description
1 polymer ?
#
loop_
_entity_poly.entity_id
_entity_poly.type
_entity_poly.pdbx_seq_one_letter_code
_entity_poly.pdbx_strand_id
1 'polypeptide(L)'
;MQPWWQSAWPARCVACAGAAEGRDLCAGCAADLRQNEPACPRCAEPLLVPAIACGRCLRREPPFASAWAPFRYAAPLDLLVQRL
;
A
#
# COMPACT_ATOMS: atom_id res chain seq x y z
N MET A 1 24.82 1.36 20.11
CA MET A 1 24.78 0.26 21.10
C MET A 1 23.46 -0.47 20.91
N GLN A 2 23.45 -1.60 20.21
CA GLN A 2 22.24 -2.41 20.07
C GLN A 2 21.98 -3.18 21.37
N PRO A 3 20.78 -3.08 21.96
CA PRO A 3 20.45 -3.82 23.17
C PRO A 3 20.26 -5.31 22.90
N TRP A 4 20.73 -6.14 23.83
CA TRP A 4 20.78 -7.62 23.74
C TRP A 4 19.43 -8.29 23.45
N TRP A 5 18.30 -7.65 23.78
CA TRP A 5 16.98 -8.23 23.55
C TRP A 5 16.61 -8.32 22.06
N GLN A 6 17.26 -7.56 21.17
CA GLN A 6 17.02 -7.63 19.72
C GLN A 6 17.41 -9.00 19.13
N SER A 7 18.35 -9.71 19.74
CA SER A 7 18.71 -11.07 19.34
C SER A 7 17.70 -12.12 19.82
N ALA A 8 16.96 -11.84 20.90
CA ALA A 8 15.92 -12.72 21.43
C ALA A 8 14.58 -12.54 20.72
N TRP A 9 14.27 -11.33 20.26
CA TRP A 9 13.06 -11.00 19.47
C TRP A 9 13.43 -10.17 18.23
N PRO A 10 13.93 -10.80 17.16
CA PRO A 10 14.23 -10.09 15.93
C PRO A 10 12.94 -9.57 15.30
N ALA A 11 13.00 -8.37 14.72
CA ALA A 11 11.88 -7.81 13.96
C ALA A 11 11.54 -8.72 12.77
N ARG A 12 10.26 -9.09 12.65
CA ARG A 12 9.73 -9.96 11.59
C ARG A 12 8.77 -9.18 10.70
N CYS A 13 8.81 -9.48 9.41
CA CYS A 13 7.94 -8.87 8.42
C CYS A 13 6.48 -9.19 8.75
N VAL A 14 5.62 -8.18 8.85
CA VAL A 14 4.19 -8.37 9.17
C VAL A 14 3.42 -9.09 8.05
N ALA A 15 3.96 -9.11 6.82
CA ALA A 15 3.34 -9.78 5.67
C ALA A 15 3.75 -11.26 5.53
N CYS A 16 5.07 -11.56 5.56
CA CYS A 16 5.59 -12.90 5.28
C CYS A 16 6.28 -13.59 6.46
N ALA A 17 6.39 -12.91 7.61
CA ALA A 17 7.14 -13.34 8.79
C ALA A 17 8.65 -13.57 8.60
N GLY A 18 9.24 -13.16 7.47
CA GLY A 18 10.69 -13.17 7.24
C GLY A 18 11.44 -12.11 8.06
N ALA A 19 12.78 -12.09 8.00
CA ALA A 19 13.58 -11.07 8.66
C ALA A 19 13.29 -9.67 8.08
N ALA A 20 13.11 -8.68 8.95
CA ALA A 20 12.71 -7.33 8.51
C ALA A 20 13.66 -6.20 8.94
N GLU A 21 14.88 -6.51 9.41
CA GLU A 21 15.94 -5.52 9.69
C GLU A 21 15.47 -4.28 10.51
N GLY A 22 14.54 -4.49 11.44
CA GLY A 22 13.98 -3.40 12.27
C GLY A 22 12.86 -2.59 11.61
N ARG A 23 12.35 -3.01 10.47
CA ARG A 23 11.15 -2.48 9.79
C ARG A 23 9.96 -3.43 9.94
N ASP A 24 8.76 -2.93 9.64
CA ASP A 24 7.54 -3.76 9.62
C ASP A 24 7.48 -4.65 8.36
N LEU A 25 8.06 -4.20 7.24
CA LEU A 25 8.14 -4.98 6.00
C LEU A 25 9.60 -5.29 5.66
N CYS A 26 9.85 -6.53 5.22
CA CYS A 26 11.11 -6.86 4.57
C CYS A 26 11.20 -6.18 3.19
N ALA A 27 12.39 -6.09 2.63
CA ALA A 27 12.62 -5.43 1.34
C ALA A 27 11.78 -6.03 0.20
N GLY A 28 11.60 -7.36 0.18
CA GLY A 28 10.76 -8.03 -0.82
C GLY A 28 9.29 -7.64 -0.72
N CYS A 29 8.67 -7.77 0.46
CA CYS A 29 7.27 -7.40 0.63
C CYS A 29 7.02 -5.90 0.43
N ALA A 30 8.00 -5.04 0.76
CA ALA A 30 7.91 -3.61 0.45
C ALA A 30 7.95 -3.34 -1.07
N ALA A 31 8.77 -4.07 -1.82
CA ALA A 31 8.85 -3.95 -3.27
C ALA A 31 7.61 -4.53 -4.00
N ASP A 32 6.95 -5.52 -3.39
CA ASP A 32 5.73 -6.12 -3.93
C ASP A 32 4.49 -5.22 -3.76
N LEU A 33 4.58 -4.13 -2.99
CA LEU A 33 3.50 -3.15 -2.87
C LEU A 33 3.22 -2.50 -4.23
N ARG A 34 2.09 -2.88 -4.83
CA ARG A 34 1.70 -2.41 -6.15
C ARG A 34 1.25 -0.96 -6.09
N GLN A 35 2.01 -0.07 -6.71
CA GLN A 35 1.63 1.33 -6.86
C GLN A 35 0.29 1.46 -7.60
N ASN A 36 -0.52 2.42 -7.17
CA ASN A 36 -1.78 2.75 -7.80
C ASN A 36 -1.58 3.84 -8.87
N GLU A 37 -0.73 3.56 -9.84
CA GLU A 37 -0.45 4.48 -10.94
C GLU A 37 -0.58 3.73 -12.29
N PRO A 38 -1.30 4.27 -13.29
CA PRO A 38 -2.09 5.51 -13.21
C PRO A 38 -3.39 5.32 -12.40
N ALA A 39 -3.83 6.39 -11.74
CA ALA A 39 -5.10 6.45 -11.02
C ALA A 39 -5.84 7.77 -11.27
N CYS A 40 -7.14 7.78 -11.00
CA CYS A 40 -7.96 8.97 -11.16
C CYS A 40 -7.52 10.05 -10.16
N PRO A 41 -7.21 11.28 -10.59
CA PRO A 41 -6.75 12.34 -9.69
C PRO A 41 -7.83 12.82 -8.70
N ARG A 42 -9.12 12.50 -8.97
CA ARG A 42 -10.23 12.82 -8.06
C ARG A 42 -10.49 11.69 -7.08
N CYS A 43 -10.80 10.47 -7.55
CA CYS A 43 -11.26 9.39 -6.67
C CYS A 43 -10.23 8.30 -6.38
N ALA A 44 -9.00 8.41 -6.90
CA ALA A 44 -7.95 7.39 -6.82
C ALA A 44 -8.30 6.01 -7.40
N GLU A 45 -9.38 5.90 -8.19
CA GLU A 45 -9.71 4.67 -8.91
C GLU A 45 -8.55 4.30 -9.87
N PRO A 46 -8.07 3.04 -9.85
CA PRO A 46 -7.04 2.59 -10.79
C PRO A 46 -7.49 2.80 -12.24
N LEU A 47 -6.60 3.30 -13.08
CA LEU A 47 -6.84 3.49 -14.50
C LEU A 47 -5.98 2.54 -15.34
N LEU A 48 -6.46 2.23 -16.55
CA LEU A 48 -5.65 1.50 -17.54
C LEU A 48 -4.63 2.42 -18.21
N VAL A 49 -4.99 3.69 -18.40
CA VAL A 49 -4.15 4.74 -18.98
C VAL A 49 -4.35 6.04 -18.21
N PRO A 50 -3.36 6.96 -18.16
CA PRO A 50 -3.52 8.27 -17.53
C PRO A 50 -4.71 9.04 -18.11
N ALA A 51 -5.52 9.66 -17.24
CA ALA A 51 -6.66 10.46 -17.65
C ALA A 51 -6.96 11.56 -16.62
N ILE A 52 -7.63 12.63 -17.06
CA ILE A 52 -8.03 13.75 -16.19
C ILE A 52 -9.11 13.35 -15.17
N ALA A 53 -9.90 12.32 -15.47
CA ALA A 53 -10.94 11.77 -14.60
C ALA A 53 -11.35 10.36 -15.07
N CYS A 54 -11.81 9.51 -14.15
CA CYS A 54 -12.43 8.24 -14.51
C CYS A 54 -13.89 8.44 -14.95
N GLY A 55 -14.48 7.44 -15.62
CA GLY A 55 -15.87 7.52 -16.08
C GLY A 55 -16.90 7.71 -14.95
N ARG A 56 -16.60 7.28 -13.72
CA ARG A 56 -17.47 7.55 -12.56
C ARG A 56 -17.49 9.03 -12.20
N CYS A 57 -16.31 9.66 -12.08
CA CYS A 57 -16.17 11.08 -11.79
C CYS A 57 -16.72 11.98 -12.91
N LEU A 58 -16.62 11.55 -14.18
CA LEU A 58 -17.21 12.29 -15.29
C LEU A 58 -18.75 12.31 -15.25
N ARG A 59 -19.38 11.21 -14.78
CA ARG A 59 -20.85 11.13 -14.68
C ARG A 59 -21.39 11.84 -13.44
N ARG A 60 -20.65 11.80 -12.34
CA ARG A 60 -21.06 12.40 -11.07
C ARG A 60 -19.83 12.87 -10.31
N GLU A 61 -19.81 14.16 -10.00
CA GLU A 61 -18.80 14.75 -9.12
C GLU A 61 -18.81 14.03 -7.75
N PRO A 62 -17.66 13.55 -7.25
CA PRO A 62 -17.57 13.03 -5.90
C PRO A 62 -17.80 14.15 -4.86
N PRO A 63 -18.25 13.83 -3.63
CA PRO A 63 -18.47 14.82 -2.57
C PRO A 63 -17.17 15.34 -1.92
N PHE A 64 -16.02 14.99 -2.48
CA PHE A 64 -14.68 15.36 -2.01
C PHE A 64 -13.84 15.88 -3.18
N ALA A 65 -12.86 16.73 -2.89
CA ALA A 65 -12.00 17.34 -3.92
C ALA A 65 -11.02 16.33 -4.54
N SER A 66 -10.38 15.52 -3.70
CA SER A 66 -9.47 14.46 -4.13
C SER A 66 -9.37 13.35 -3.09
N ALA A 67 -8.96 12.17 -3.54
CA ALA A 67 -8.62 11.03 -2.71
C ALA A 67 -7.21 10.56 -3.09
N TRP A 68 -6.50 10.00 -2.12
CA TRP A 68 -5.16 9.47 -2.33
C TRP A 68 -5.07 8.03 -1.82
N ALA A 69 -4.73 7.11 -2.71
CA ALA A 69 -4.49 5.71 -2.41
C ALA A 69 -3.21 5.30 -3.14
N PRO A 70 -2.03 5.33 -2.49
CA PRO A 70 -0.75 5.13 -3.17
C PRO A 70 -0.54 3.70 -3.68
N PHE A 71 -1.25 2.73 -3.11
CA PHE A 71 -1.13 1.32 -3.43
C PHE A 71 -2.47 0.72 -3.82
N ARG A 72 -2.43 -0.30 -4.69
CA ARG A 72 -3.60 -1.10 -5.05
C ARG A 72 -3.93 -2.07 -3.92
N TYR A 73 -5.22 -2.30 -3.71
CA TYR A 73 -5.69 -3.32 -2.80
C TYR A 73 -5.46 -4.72 -3.41
N ALA A 74 -4.27 -5.26 -3.17
CA ALA A 74 -3.79 -6.55 -3.63
C ALA A 74 -2.64 -7.00 -2.72
N ALA A 75 -2.22 -8.26 -2.83
CA ALA A 75 -1.08 -8.78 -2.09
C ALA A 75 0.17 -7.89 -2.25
N PRO A 76 0.94 -7.63 -1.17
CA PRO A 76 0.70 -8.09 0.20
C PRO A 76 -0.24 -7.20 1.04
N LEU A 77 -0.72 -6.07 0.50
CA LEU A 77 -1.47 -5.07 1.26
C LEU A 77 -2.85 -5.55 1.75
N ASP A 78 -3.56 -6.33 0.93
CA ASP A 78 -4.86 -6.91 1.29
C ASP A 78 -4.82 -7.77 2.56
N LEU A 79 -3.76 -8.59 2.70
CA LEU A 79 -3.52 -9.42 3.88
C LEU A 79 -3.20 -8.60 5.14
N LEU A 80 -2.57 -7.44 4.97
CA LEU A 80 -2.24 -6.55 6.10
C LEU A 80 -3.48 -5.84 6.62
N VAL A 81 -4.35 -5.37 5.72
CA VAL A 81 -5.60 -4.69 6.11
C VAL A 81 -6.56 -5.64 6.83
N GLN A 82 -6.62 -6.92 6.45
CA GLN A 82 -7.46 -7.93 7.12
C GLN A 82 -7.02 -8.28 8.55
N ARG A 83 -5.84 -7.84 8.98
CA ARG A 83 -5.28 -8.12 10.32
C ARG A 83 -5.48 -6.96 11.31
N LEU A 84 -6.19 -5.90 10.90
CA LEU A 84 -6.59 -4.77 11.74
C LEU A 84 -7.91 -5.07 12.46
#